data_AF-A0A5B9RE64-F1
#
_entry.id   AF-A0A5B9RE64-F1
#
_cell.length_a   1.000
_cell.length_b   1.000
_cell.length_c   1.000
_cell.angle_alpha   90.00
_cell.angle_beta   90.00
_cell.angle_gamma   90.00
#
_symmetry.space_group_name_H-M   'P 1'
#
loop_
_entity.id
_entity.type
_entity.pdbx_description
1 polymer ?
#
loop_
_entity_poly.entity_id
_entity_poly.type
_entity_poly.pdbx_seq_one_letter_code
_entity_poly.pdbx_strand_id
1 'polypeptide(L)'
;MVSISEHSDEGGKGKRRVESCSIDILLNSVEPTLPESEWGTPNSIFLANINDFSNWSRLSSLWPLLYGTSCCFIEFASLIGSRFDFDRYGLVPRSSPRQADLIVTAGTVTMKMAPSLVRLYEQMPDPKYVIAMGACTITGGMFGTDSYSTVRGVDKLIPVDIYLPGCPPKPEAIFDAITKLRKKIARGSSIDRDSYPTRTRYPSLNHRFCFVPRIHIVEYNQELINCDTKWLLNSSSEDFQKIKERSEK
;
A
#
# COMPACT_ATOMS: atom_id res chain seq x y z
N MET A 1 27.77 -19.95 -8.71
CA MET A 1 28.80 -20.98 -8.50
C MET A 1 30.14 -20.31 -8.72
N VAL A 2 30.79 -19.85 -7.66
CA VAL A 2 32.14 -19.28 -7.71
C VAL A 2 32.87 -19.80 -6.48
N SER A 3 33.83 -20.68 -6.74
CA SER A 3 34.78 -21.21 -5.77
C SER A 3 35.86 -20.17 -5.52
N ILE A 4 36.22 -19.91 -4.27
CA ILE A 4 37.48 -19.25 -3.91
C ILE A 4 38.19 -20.11 -2.87
N SER A 5 39.49 -20.17 -3.08
CA SER A 5 40.55 -21.08 -2.66
C SER A 5 40.88 -21.12 -1.17
N GLU A 6 41.45 -22.26 -0.78
CA GLU A 6 42.08 -22.56 0.51
C GLU A 6 43.24 -21.61 0.86
N HIS A 7 43.36 -21.28 2.14
CA HIS A 7 44.64 -20.99 2.77
C HIS A 7 44.64 -21.56 4.20
N SER A 8 45.57 -22.48 4.43
CA SER A 8 45.80 -23.17 5.70
C SER A 8 46.84 -22.40 6.51
N ASP A 9 46.55 -22.11 7.77
CA ASP A 9 47.56 -21.79 8.79
C ASP A 9 47.24 -22.57 10.06
N GLU A 10 48.17 -23.44 10.47
CA GLU A 10 48.13 -24.15 11.75
C GLU A 10 48.65 -23.24 12.88
N GLY A 11 47.95 -23.24 14.01
CA GLY A 11 48.37 -22.51 15.21
C GLY A 11 47.57 -22.90 16.44
N GLY A 12 48.18 -23.69 17.33
CA GLY A 12 47.48 -24.44 18.38
C GLY A 12 46.86 -23.66 19.55
N LYS A 13 46.07 -24.43 20.32
CA LYS A 13 45.67 -24.34 21.74
C LYS A 13 44.20 -24.00 22.05
N GLY A 14 43.53 -24.97 22.69
CA GLY A 14 42.44 -24.73 23.64
C GLY A 14 41.00 -24.97 23.15
N LYS A 15 40.67 -26.16 22.63
CA LYS A 15 39.29 -26.50 22.24
C LYS A 15 38.44 -26.85 23.48
N ARG A 16 37.98 -25.82 24.21
CA ARG A 16 36.69 -25.96 24.92
C ARG A 16 35.63 -26.02 23.83
N ARG A 17 35.09 -27.21 23.60
CA ARG A 17 33.99 -27.46 22.67
C ARG A 17 32.76 -26.72 23.22
N VAL A 18 32.62 -25.46 22.84
CA VAL A 18 31.31 -24.80 22.87
C VAL A 18 30.54 -25.49 21.77
N GLU A 19 29.70 -26.45 22.15
CA GLU A 19 28.64 -26.93 21.28
C GLU A 19 27.78 -25.70 20.98
N SER A 20 27.96 -25.14 19.79
CA SER A 20 26.95 -24.29 19.20
C SER A 20 25.74 -25.20 19.00
N CYS A 21 24.82 -25.16 19.96
CA CYS A 21 23.47 -25.63 19.73
C CYS A 21 22.95 -24.73 18.62
N SER A 22 22.96 -25.25 17.39
CA SER A 22 22.38 -24.58 16.22
C SER A 22 20.90 -24.44 16.51
N ILE A 23 20.52 -23.35 17.19
CA ILE A 23 19.13 -22.92 17.24
C ILE A 23 18.90 -22.37 15.84
N ASP A 24 18.27 -23.19 15.00
CA ASP A 24 17.72 -22.75 13.73
C ASP A 24 16.65 -21.70 14.05
N ILE A 25 17.05 -20.43 14.08
CA ILE A 25 16.10 -19.32 14.13
C ILE A 25 15.34 -19.38 12.80
N LEU A 26 14.17 -19.99 12.82
CA LEU A 26 13.27 -20.01 11.66
C LEU A 26 12.97 -18.57 11.29
N LEU A 27 13.51 -18.13 10.15
CA LEU A 27 13.20 -16.83 9.56
C LEU A 27 11.69 -16.75 9.33
N ASN A 28 11.06 -15.69 9.87
CA ASN A 28 9.62 -15.49 9.86
C ASN A 28 8.82 -16.65 10.50
N SER A 29 9.26 -17.11 11.68
CA SER A 29 8.48 -18.06 12.46
C SER A 29 7.06 -17.51 12.71
N VAL A 30 6.07 -18.33 12.40
CA VAL A 30 4.67 -18.06 12.73
C VAL A 30 4.53 -18.33 14.22
N GLU A 31 4.19 -17.30 14.99
CA GLU A 31 3.82 -17.47 16.40
C GLU A 31 2.71 -18.52 16.44
N PRO A 32 2.91 -19.65 17.14
CA PRO A 32 1.84 -20.61 17.34
C PRO A 32 0.69 -19.84 17.97
N THR A 33 -0.51 -19.95 17.39
CA THR A 33 -1.70 -19.50 18.09
C THR A 33 -1.72 -20.26 19.40
N LEU A 34 -1.33 -19.60 20.50
CA LEU A 34 -1.71 -20.04 21.83
C LEU A 34 -3.21 -20.33 21.74
N PRO A 35 -3.73 -21.37 22.40
CA PRO A 35 -5.16 -21.52 22.51
C PRO A 35 -5.66 -20.33 23.34
N GLU A 36 -5.82 -19.17 22.68
CA GLU A 36 -6.83 -18.20 23.00
C GLU A 36 -8.07 -19.05 23.02
N SER A 37 -8.40 -19.41 24.25
CA SER A 37 -9.40 -20.35 24.68
C SER A 37 -10.33 -20.72 23.54
N GLU A 38 -10.42 -22.01 23.24
CA GLU A 38 -11.59 -22.58 22.59
C GLU A 38 -12.83 -22.07 23.32
N TRP A 39 -13.27 -20.85 22.99
CA TRP A 39 -14.65 -20.48 23.00
C TRP A 39 -15.11 -21.25 21.78
N GLY A 40 -15.29 -22.56 21.98
CA GLY A 40 -16.29 -23.32 21.29
C GLY A 40 -17.59 -22.60 21.60
N THR A 41 -17.79 -21.45 20.94
CA THR A 41 -19.05 -20.78 20.88
C THR A 41 -19.98 -21.86 20.39
N PRO A 42 -21.04 -22.18 21.14
CA PRO A 42 -21.99 -23.16 20.68
C PRO A 42 -22.46 -22.64 19.32
N ASN A 43 -22.10 -23.37 18.26
CA ASN A 43 -22.61 -23.17 16.91
C ASN A 43 -24.09 -23.57 16.94
N SER A 44 -24.88 -22.77 17.67
CA SER A 44 -26.32 -22.89 17.66
C SER A 44 -26.73 -22.67 16.21
N ILE A 45 -27.59 -23.55 15.72
CA ILE A 45 -28.09 -23.51 14.34
C ILE A 45 -28.62 -22.10 14.02
N PHE A 46 -29.18 -21.42 15.02
CA PHE A 46 -29.64 -20.04 14.93
C PHE A 46 -28.50 -19.03 14.66
N LEU A 47 -27.39 -19.08 15.42
CA LEU A 47 -26.26 -18.17 15.21
C LEU A 47 -25.56 -18.43 13.88
N ALA A 48 -25.46 -19.70 13.47
CA ALA A 48 -24.94 -20.07 12.15
C ALA A 48 -25.79 -19.47 11.02
N ASN A 49 -27.12 -19.62 11.10
CA ASN A 49 -28.04 -19.05 10.11
C ASN A 49 -27.95 -17.51 10.02
N ILE A 50 -27.80 -16.81 11.15
CA ILE A 50 -27.61 -15.34 11.16
C ILE A 50 -26.29 -14.95 10.52
N ASN A 51 -25.22 -15.68 10.84
CA ASN A 51 -23.90 -15.45 10.24
C ASN A 51 -23.94 -15.63 8.73
N ASP A 52 -24.57 -16.70 8.26
CA ASP A 52 -24.73 -17.00 6.83
C ASP A 52 -25.54 -15.92 6.13
N PHE A 53 -26.63 -15.46 6.74
CA PHE A 53 -27.43 -14.34 6.21
C PHE A 53 -26.62 -13.04 6.13
N SER A 54 -25.89 -12.68 7.19
CA SER A 54 -25.03 -11.50 7.23
C SER A 54 -23.93 -11.56 6.16
N ASN A 55 -23.29 -12.72 6.00
CA ASN A 55 -22.25 -12.92 4.99
C ASN A 55 -22.83 -12.87 3.58
N TRP A 56 -23.98 -13.51 3.36
CA TRP A 56 -24.72 -13.48 2.10
C TRP A 56 -25.10 -12.05 1.70
N SER A 57 -25.59 -11.25 2.64
CA SER A 57 -25.91 -9.84 2.40
C SER A 57 -24.68 -9.07 1.91
N ARG A 58 -23.55 -9.19 2.63
CA ARG A 58 -22.30 -8.47 2.27
C ARG A 58 -21.73 -8.90 0.93
N LEU A 59 -21.62 -10.20 0.68
CA LEU A 59 -21.04 -10.71 -0.57
C LEU A 59 -21.93 -10.41 -1.79
N SER A 60 -23.23 -10.23 -1.58
CA SER A 60 -24.20 -9.92 -2.64
C SER A 60 -24.21 -8.44 -3.00
N SER A 61 -23.81 -7.54 -2.09
CA SER A 61 -23.85 -6.08 -2.27
C SER A 61 -22.51 -5.40 -1.92
N LEU A 62 -21.43 -5.79 -2.59
CA LEU A 62 -20.13 -5.13 -2.44
C LEU A 62 -20.12 -3.81 -3.22
N TRP A 63 -19.69 -2.71 -2.63
CA TRP A 63 -19.59 -1.40 -3.25
C TRP A 63 -18.13 -0.98 -3.43
N PRO A 64 -17.56 -1.18 -4.63
CA PRO A 64 -16.18 -0.83 -4.90
C PRO A 64 -15.97 0.68 -4.99
N LEU A 65 -14.88 1.16 -4.40
CA LEU A 65 -14.41 2.53 -4.56
C LEU A 65 -13.90 2.72 -5.99
N LEU A 66 -14.34 3.79 -6.65
CA LEU A 66 -13.82 4.24 -7.94
C LEU A 66 -12.38 4.76 -7.79
N TYR A 67 -11.44 3.82 -7.65
CA TYR A 67 -10.03 4.09 -7.44
C TYR A 67 -9.23 3.64 -8.65
N GLY A 68 -8.43 4.54 -9.20
CA GLY A 68 -7.57 4.26 -10.34
C GLY A 68 -6.39 5.20 -10.39
N THR A 69 -5.19 4.66 -10.59
CA THR A 69 -3.97 5.46 -10.68
C THR A 69 -3.23 5.30 -12.00
N SER A 70 -3.45 4.21 -12.74
CA SER A 70 -2.69 3.89 -13.95
C SER A 70 -3.51 3.04 -14.93
N CYS A 71 -2.85 2.36 -15.87
CA CYS A 71 -3.46 1.60 -16.96
C CYS A 71 -4.49 0.54 -16.52
N CYS A 72 -4.33 -0.11 -15.37
CA CYS A 72 -5.29 -1.10 -14.86
C CYS A 72 -6.69 -0.51 -14.62
N PHE A 73 -6.80 0.80 -14.41
CA PHE A 73 -8.10 1.44 -14.23
C PHE A 73 -8.95 1.43 -15.50
N ILE A 74 -8.35 1.41 -16.70
CA ILE A 74 -9.13 1.34 -17.95
C ILE A 74 -9.82 -0.02 -18.06
N GLU A 75 -9.13 -1.10 -17.73
CA GLU A 75 -9.75 -2.44 -17.68
C GLU A 75 -10.82 -2.52 -16.59
N PHE A 76 -10.60 -1.89 -15.44
CA PHE A 76 -11.62 -1.79 -14.40
C PHE A 76 -12.84 -0.96 -14.86
N ALA A 77 -12.61 0.17 -15.53
CA ALA A 77 -13.67 1.03 -16.06
C ALA A 77 -14.48 0.32 -17.18
N SER A 78 -13.86 -0.61 -17.91
CA SER A 78 -14.56 -1.43 -18.90
C SER A 78 -15.68 -2.30 -18.28
N LEU A 79 -15.57 -2.62 -16.99
CA LEU A 79 -16.60 -3.33 -16.22
C LEU A 79 -17.81 -2.46 -15.88
N ILE A 80 -17.68 -1.13 -15.96
CA ILE A 80 -18.81 -0.20 -15.79
C ILE A 80 -19.60 -0.06 -17.10
N GLY A 81 -19.03 -0.53 -18.22
CA GLY A 81 -19.64 -0.49 -19.53
C GLY A 81 -20.75 -1.54 -19.73
N SER A 82 -21.28 -1.59 -20.95
CA SER A 82 -22.36 -2.51 -21.30
C SER A 82 -21.90 -3.94 -21.58
N ARG A 83 -20.64 -4.11 -22.02
CA ARG A 83 -20.10 -5.43 -22.41
C ARG A 83 -19.87 -6.33 -21.21
N PHE A 84 -19.30 -5.77 -20.16
CA PHE A 84 -19.03 -6.41 -18.90
C PHE A 84 -19.77 -5.61 -17.85
N ASP A 85 -20.78 -6.21 -17.24
CA ASP A 85 -21.72 -5.51 -16.36
C ASP A 85 -21.38 -5.82 -14.90
N PHE A 86 -20.83 -4.82 -14.20
CA PHE A 86 -20.47 -4.93 -12.78
C PHE A 86 -21.69 -5.06 -11.86
N ASP A 87 -22.76 -4.34 -12.18
CA ASP A 87 -23.95 -4.24 -11.33
C ASP A 87 -24.72 -5.57 -11.27
N ARG A 88 -24.54 -6.43 -12.28
CA ARG A 88 -25.01 -7.83 -12.25
C ARG A 88 -24.52 -8.62 -11.05
N TYR A 89 -23.32 -8.31 -10.56
CA TYR A 89 -22.75 -8.90 -9.36
C TYR A 89 -23.00 -8.01 -8.12
N GLY A 90 -24.00 -7.13 -8.15
CA GLY A 90 -24.32 -6.21 -7.06
C GLY A 90 -23.19 -5.23 -6.75
N LEU A 91 -22.28 -5.00 -7.72
CA LEU A 91 -21.14 -4.10 -7.57
C LEU A 91 -21.48 -2.72 -8.08
N VAL A 92 -21.88 -1.83 -7.17
CA VAL A 92 -22.17 -0.44 -7.49
C VAL A 92 -20.96 0.42 -7.18
N PRO A 93 -20.27 0.99 -8.17
CA PRO A 93 -19.09 1.81 -7.94
C PRO A 93 -19.46 3.11 -7.19
N ARG A 94 -18.73 3.42 -6.11
CA ARG A 94 -18.90 4.64 -5.31
C ARG A 94 -17.64 5.50 -5.35
N SER A 95 -17.80 6.82 -5.48
CA SER A 95 -16.68 7.76 -5.49
C SER A 95 -16.19 8.14 -4.09
N SER A 96 -17.05 8.02 -3.06
CA SER A 96 -16.69 8.39 -1.69
C SER A 96 -16.23 7.16 -0.89
N PRO A 97 -15.12 7.24 -0.13
CA PRO A 97 -14.64 6.13 0.69
C PRO A 97 -15.59 5.73 1.81
N ARG A 98 -16.35 6.67 2.35
CA ARG A 98 -17.33 6.38 3.43
C ARG A 98 -18.51 5.55 2.97
N GLN A 99 -18.77 5.47 1.67
CA GLN A 99 -19.85 4.68 1.07
C GLN A 99 -19.34 3.40 0.41
N ALA A 100 -18.03 3.15 0.38
CA ALA A 100 -17.46 1.99 -0.28
C ALA A 100 -16.92 1.00 0.78
N ASP A 101 -17.09 -0.28 0.54
CA ASP A 101 -16.58 -1.37 1.39
C ASP A 101 -15.50 -2.21 0.68
N LEU A 102 -15.35 -2.06 -0.63
CA LEU A 102 -14.32 -2.73 -1.42
C LEU A 102 -13.38 -1.69 -2.04
N ILE A 103 -12.07 -1.86 -1.90
CA ILE A 103 -11.08 -1.09 -2.66
C ILE A 103 -10.34 -2.01 -3.62
N VAL A 104 -10.48 -1.71 -4.91
CA VAL A 104 -9.68 -2.37 -5.96
C VAL A 104 -8.52 -1.44 -6.29
N THR A 105 -7.30 -1.84 -5.95
CA THR A 105 -6.11 -1.03 -6.21
C THR A 105 -5.71 -1.19 -7.67
N ALA A 106 -6.38 -0.44 -8.55
CA ALA A 106 -6.21 -0.53 -10.00
C ALA A 106 -5.11 0.41 -10.52
N GLY A 107 -3.85 0.01 -10.34
CA GLY A 107 -2.70 0.68 -10.96
C GLY A 107 -1.51 0.89 -10.02
N THR A 108 -0.44 1.49 -10.55
CA THR A 108 0.81 1.69 -9.82
C THR A 108 0.61 2.72 -8.69
N VAL A 109 1.15 2.42 -7.51
CA VAL A 109 1.16 3.35 -6.37
C VAL A 109 2.54 3.97 -6.25
N THR A 110 2.62 5.28 -6.40
CA THR A 110 3.85 6.05 -6.20
C THR A 110 4.01 6.47 -4.74
N MET A 111 5.22 6.83 -4.31
CA MET A 111 5.50 7.32 -2.95
C MET A 111 4.62 8.53 -2.58
N LYS A 112 4.30 9.39 -3.55
CA LYS A 112 3.39 10.53 -3.35
C LYS A 112 1.94 10.09 -3.12
N MET A 113 1.50 9.02 -3.78
CA MET A 113 0.12 8.51 -3.66
C MET A 113 -0.06 7.59 -2.44
N ALA A 114 1.02 6.93 -1.99
CA ALA A 114 1.00 6.00 -0.87
C ALA A 114 0.26 6.52 0.39
N PRO A 115 0.56 7.71 0.95
CA PRO A 115 -0.15 8.20 2.12
C PRO A 115 -1.63 8.50 1.84
N SER A 116 -1.96 8.96 0.63
CA SER A 116 -3.36 9.21 0.23
C SER A 116 -4.16 7.90 0.15
N LEU A 117 -3.54 6.82 -0.33
CA LEU A 117 -4.18 5.50 -0.38
C LEU A 117 -4.46 4.95 1.02
N VAL A 118 -3.49 5.02 1.93
CA VAL A 118 -3.69 4.64 3.34
C VAL A 118 -4.82 5.46 3.94
N ARG A 119 -4.85 6.77 3.67
CA ARG A 119 -5.92 7.65 4.16
C ARG A 119 -7.30 7.28 3.63
N LEU A 120 -7.41 6.87 2.36
CA LEU A 120 -8.67 6.39 1.79
C LEU A 120 -9.13 5.11 2.50
N TYR A 121 -8.22 4.16 2.71
CA TYR A 121 -8.51 2.91 3.41
C TYR A 121 -8.94 3.12 4.86
N GLU A 122 -8.30 4.04 5.59
CA GLU A 122 -8.69 4.43 6.96
C GLU A 122 -10.09 5.08 7.04
N GLN A 123 -10.53 5.76 5.97
CA GLN A 123 -11.83 6.43 5.93
C GLN A 123 -13.00 5.51 5.57
N MET A 124 -12.71 4.27 5.16
CA MET A 124 -13.73 3.28 4.84
C MET A 124 -14.37 2.68 6.10
N PRO A 125 -15.68 2.37 6.07
CA PRO A 125 -16.34 1.62 7.13
C PRO A 125 -15.76 0.21 7.25
N ASP A 126 -15.90 -0.39 8.42
CA ASP A 126 -15.63 -1.81 8.64
C ASP A 126 -16.94 -2.61 8.46
N PRO A 127 -16.97 -3.74 7.72
CA PRO A 127 -15.86 -4.46 7.09
C PRO A 127 -15.43 -3.84 5.75
N LYS A 128 -14.12 -3.89 5.48
CA LYS A 128 -13.54 -3.45 4.20
C LYS A 128 -12.63 -4.51 3.61
N TYR A 129 -12.65 -4.62 2.28
CA TYR A 129 -11.87 -5.60 1.54
C TYR A 129 -10.96 -4.95 0.51
N VAL A 130 -9.77 -5.52 0.30
CA VAL A 130 -8.75 -4.98 -0.61
C VAL A 130 -8.39 -6.00 -1.67
N ILE A 131 -8.52 -5.64 -2.95
CA ILE A 131 -8.00 -6.42 -4.07
C ILE A 131 -6.78 -5.70 -4.65
N ALA A 132 -5.63 -6.40 -4.69
CA ALA A 132 -4.45 -5.98 -5.42
C ALA A 132 -4.59 -6.34 -6.91
N MET A 133 -4.90 -5.34 -7.74
CA MET A 133 -5.12 -5.54 -9.17
C MET A 133 -3.87 -5.15 -9.97
N GLY A 134 -3.35 -6.12 -10.72
CA GLY A 134 -2.25 -5.96 -11.66
C GLY A 134 -0.86 -6.12 -11.02
N ALA A 135 0.13 -6.44 -11.85
CA ALA A 135 1.49 -6.74 -11.41
C ALA A 135 2.13 -5.61 -10.57
N CYS A 136 1.78 -4.36 -10.87
CA CYS A 136 2.31 -3.19 -10.17
C CYS A 136 1.89 -3.12 -8.70
N THR A 137 0.69 -3.58 -8.33
CA THR A 137 0.24 -3.57 -6.92
C THR A 137 0.66 -4.80 -6.14
N ILE A 138 1.07 -5.87 -6.80
CA ILE A 138 1.54 -7.09 -6.12
C ILE A 138 3.02 -6.95 -5.76
N THR A 139 3.88 -6.70 -6.75
CA THR A 139 5.34 -6.69 -6.56
C THR A 139 6.02 -5.39 -7.00
N GLY A 140 5.26 -4.44 -7.55
CA GLY A 140 5.80 -3.30 -8.31
C GLY A 140 5.89 -3.57 -9.81
N GLY A 141 5.65 -4.80 -10.26
CA GLY A 141 5.59 -5.17 -11.69
C GLY A 141 6.87 -4.79 -12.43
N MET A 142 6.74 -4.18 -13.61
CA MET A 142 7.89 -3.70 -14.38
C MET A 142 8.71 -2.62 -13.65
N PHE A 143 8.10 -1.90 -12.72
CA PHE A 143 8.77 -0.85 -11.92
C PHE A 143 9.49 -1.43 -10.70
N GLY A 144 9.38 -2.73 -10.46
CA GLY A 144 9.99 -3.41 -9.32
C GLY A 144 11.52 -3.41 -9.33
N THR A 145 12.20 -3.26 -10.47
CA THR A 145 13.67 -3.32 -10.51
C THR A 145 14.29 -1.93 -10.33
N ASP A 146 13.95 -0.99 -11.22
CA ASP A 146 14.75 0.23 -11.39
C ASP A 146 14.07 1.52 -10.90
N SER A 147 12.80 1.46 -10.49
CA SER A 147 12.08 2.69 -10.10
C SER A 147 12.41 3.11 -8.67
N TYR A 148 12.69 4.41 -8.49
CA TYR A 148 12.99 5.01 -7.18
C TYR A 148 11.72 5.45 -6.42
N SER A 149 10.61 5.66 -7.13
CA SER A 149 9.41 6.32 -6.59
C SER A 149 8.17 5.44 -6.55
N THR A 150 8.23 4.17 -6.97
CA THR A 150 7.08 3.28 -6.87
C THR A 150 7.16 2.40 -5.63
N VAL A 151 6.00 2.17 -5.01
CA VAL A 151 5.90 1.23 -3.90
C VAL A 151 5.86 -0.18 -4.47
N ARG A 152 6.83 -1.01 -4.06
CA ARG A 152 6.93 -2.42 -4.46
C ARG A 152 5.90 -3.27 -3.70
N GLY A 153 4.66 -3.22 -4.14
CA GLY A 153 3.54 -3.95 -3.56
C GLY A 153 2.69 -3.10 -2.60
N VAL A 154 1.38 -3.18 -2.76
CA VAL A 154 0.40 -2.43 -1.95
C VAL A 154 0.20 -3.05 -0.56
N ASP A 155 0.56 -4.32 -0.41
CA ASP A 155 0.54 -5.06 0.86
C ASP A 155 1.45 -4.43 1.94
N LYS A 156 2.42 -3.61 1.52
CA LYS A 156 3.25 -2.83 2.44
C LYS A 156 2.52 -1.66 3.10
N LEU A 157 1.38 -1.26 2.52
CA LEU A 157 0.61 -0.08 2.96
C LEU A 157 -0.69 -0.51 3.63
N ILE A 158 -1.43 -1.42 2.99
CA ILE A 158 -2.76 -1.87 3.42
C ILE A 158 -2.85 -3.38 3.25
N PRO A 159 -3.58 -4.09 4.13
CA PRO A 159 -3.66 -5.55 4.08
C PRO A 159 -4.47 -5.98 2.86
N VAL A 160 -3.88 -6.83 2.01
CA VAL A 160 -4.52 -7.31 0.78
C VAL A 160 -5.28 -8.61 1.02
N ASP A 161 -6.53 -8.68 0.56
CA ASP A 161 -7.32 -9.91 0.65
C ASP A 161 -7.07 -10.87 -0.50
N ILE A 162 -6.96 -10.33 -1.72
CA ILE A 162 -6.82 -11.08 -2.96
C ILE A 162 -5.83 -10.39 -3.88
N TYR A 163 -4.95 -11.20 -4.46
CA TYR A 163 -4.02 -10.80 -5.49
C TYR A 163 -4.53 -11.22 -6.88
N LEU A 164 -4.58 -10.27 -7.81
CA LEU A 164 -4.97 -10.48 -9.20
C LEU A 164 -3.79 -10.13 -10.12
N PRO A 165 -3.03 -11.12 -10.61
CA PRO A 165 -1.92 -10.87 -11.54
C PRO A 165 -2.44 -10.46 -12.93
N GLY A 166 -1.65 -9.65 -13.65
CA GLY A 166 -1.94 -9.18 -15.00
C GLY A 166 -1.33 -7.80 -15.27
N CYS A 167 -1.17 -7.41 -16.54
CA CYS A 167 -0.62 -6.10 -16.91
C CYS A 167 -1.18 -5.57 -18.26
N PRO A 168 -2.41 -5.05 -18.29
CA PRO A 168 -3.44 -5.15 -17.24
C PRO A 168 -4.16 -6.52 -17.30
N PRO A 169 -4.78 -6.98 -16.19
CA PRO A 169 -5.60 -8.20 -16.23
C PRO A 169 -6.86 -7.95 -17.07
N LYS A 170 -7.29 -8.98 -17.82
CA LYS A 170 -8.52 -8.89 -18.63
C LYS A 170 -9.75 -8.70 -17.74
N PRO A 171 -10.84 -8.09 -18.24
CA PRO A 171 -12.06 -7.84 -17.45
C PRO A 171 -12.66 -9.12 -16.85
N GLU A 172 -12.59 -10.25 -17.57
CA GLU A 172 -13.07 -11.54 -17.08
C GLU A 172 -12.26 -12.05 -15.86
N ALA A 173 -10.96 -11.75 -15.82
CA ALA A 173 -10.11 -12.11 -14.69
C ALA A 173 -10.45 -11.30 -13.43
N ILE A 174 -10.98 -10.07 -13.59
CA ILE A 174 -11.45 -9.25 -12.48
C ILE A 174 -12.70 -9.88 -11.85
N PHE A 175 -13.64 -10.40 -12.65
CA PHE A 175 -14.79 -11.15 -12.14
C PHE A 175 -14.39 -12.43 -11.40
N ASP A 176 -13.35 -13.13 -11.85
CA ASP A 176 -12.82 -14.29 -11.12
C ASP A 176 -12.26 -13.88 -9.76
N ALA A 177 -11.51 -12.77 -9.67
CA ALA A 177 -11.03 -12.23 -8.41
C ALA A 177 -12.17 -11.87 -7.45
N ILE A 178 -13.24 -11.26 -7.95
CA ILE A 178 -14.45 -10.97 -7.16
C ILE A 178 -15.14 -12.26 -6.70
N THR A 179 -15.21 -13.27 -7.56
CA THR A 179 -15.81 -14.57 -7.22
C THR A 179 -15.01 -15.24 -6.10
N LYS A 180 -13.68 -15.16 -6.16
CA LYS A 180 -12.80 -15.59 -5.07
C LYS A 180 -13.00 -14.76 -3.80
N LEU A 181 -13.24 -13.45 -3.91
CA LEU A 181 -13.55 -12.59 -2.76
C LEU A 181 -14.83 -13.02 -2.06
N ARG A 182 -15.89 -13.23 -2.83
CA ARG A 182 -17.17 -13.71 -2.31
C ARG A 182 -17.03 -15.05 -1.57
N LYS A 183 -16.22 -15.97 -2.11
CA LYS A 183 -15.90 -17.24 -1.43
C LYS A 183 -15.12 -17.02 -0.12
N LYS A 184 -14.23 -16.04 -0.07
CA LYS A 184 -13.52 -15.64 1.16
C LYS A 184 -14.49 -15.07 2.20
N ILE A 185 -15.38 -14.17 1.79
CA ILE A 185 -16.39 -13.55 2.67
C ILE A 185 -17.36 -14.60 3.22
N ALA A 186 -17.82 -15.53 2.39
CA ALA A 186 -18.73 -16.61 2.81
C ALA A 186 -18.13 -17.51 3.90
N ARG A 187 -16.80 -17.69 3.90
CA ARG A 187 -16.09 -18.50 4.90
C ARG A 187 -15.79 -17.75 6.20
N GLY A 188 -15.85 -16.41 6.20
CA GLY A 188 -15.56 -15.62 7.38
C GLY A 188 -16.61 -15.85 8.46
N SER A 189 -16.19 -16.16 9.69
CA SER A 189 -17.12 -16.18 10.82
C SER A 189 -17.30 -14.76 11.36
N SER A 190 -18.46 -14.43 11.93
CA SER A 190 -18.66 -13.12 12.58
C SER A 190 -17.84 -12.96 13.86
N ILE A 191 -17.30 -14.04 14.40
CA ILE A 191 -16.60 -14.10 15.70
C ILE A 191 -15.08 -13.95 15.51
N ASP A 192 -14.52 -14.55 14.45
CA ASP A 192 -13.12 -14.36 13.98
C ASP A 192 -12.91 -12.99 13.31
N ARG A 193 -13.81 -12.05 13.57
CA ARG A 193 -13.66 -10.66 13.15
C ARG A 193 -12.75 -9.95 14.13
N ASP A 194 -11.50 -10.38 14.13
CA ASP A 194 -10.43 -9.43 14.33
C ASP A 194 -10.47 -8.49 13.14
N SER A 195 -11.36 -7.48 13.20
CA SER A 195 -11.11 -6.20 12.55
C SER A 195 -9.65 -5.93 12.82
N TYR A 196 -8.76 -5.80 11.83
CA TYR A 196 -7.33 -5.55 12.08
C TYR A 196 -7.25 -4.50 13.18
N PRO A 197 -7.01 -4.88 14.45
CA PRO A 197 -7.30 -3.96 15.52
C PRO A 197 -6.20 -2.95 15.32
N THR A 198 -6.56 -1.71 15.00
CA THR A 198 -5.57 -0.65 14.84
C THR A 198 -4.97 -0.52 16.22
N ARG A 199 -3.89 -1.27 16.47
CA ARG A 199 -3.38 -1.50 17.81
C ARG A 199 -2.81 -0.16 18.22
N THR A 200 -3.55 0.55 19.05
CA THR A 200 -3.25 1.92 19.45
C THR A 200 -2.08 1.93 20.42
N ARG A 201 -0.87 1.73 19.90
CA ARG A 201 0.38 2.00 20.59
C ARG A 201 0.85 3.37 20.12
N TYR A 202 0.69 4.38 20.96
CA TYR A 202 1.14 5.74 20.68
C TYR A 202 2.41 6.06 21.50
N PRO A 203 3.62 5.68 21.03
CA PRO A 203 4.84 6.14 21.66
C PRO A 203 5.04 7.63 21.35
N SER A 204 5.17 8.47 22.37
CA SER A 204 5.55 9.88 22.21
C SER A 204 7.06 10.03 22.41
N LEU A 205 7.77 10.58 21.43
CA LEU A 205 9.19 10.91 21.51
C LEU A 205 9.41 12.39 21.14
N ASN A 206 10.26 13.08 21.89
CA ASN A 206 10.65 14.46 21.59
C ASN A 206 11.74 14.47 20.49
N HIS A 207 11.58 15.29 19.46
CA HIS A 207 12.55 15.43 18.37
C HIS A 207 13.13 16.85 18.29
N ARG A 208 14.34 17.00 17.72
CA ARG A 208 15.01 18.31 17.51
C ARG A 208 14.96 18.81 16.05
N PHE A 209 14.01 18.33 15.23
CA PHE A 209 13.87 18.77 13.85
C PHE A 209 13.48 20.26 13.75
N CYS A 210 14.04 20.96 12.77
CA CYS A 210 13.67 22.33 12.44
C CYS A 210 12.34 22.36 11.68
N PHE A 211 11.44 23.27 12.04
CA PHE A 211 10.18 23.48 11.32
C PHE A 211 10.46 24.19 10.00
N VAL A 212 10.09 23.57 8.88
CA VAL A 212 10.23 24.14 7.53
C VAL A 212 8.87 24.63 7.05
N PRO A 213 8.76 25.86 6.50
CA PRO A 213 7.49 26.36 5.96
C PRO A 213 6.99 25.49 4.80
N ARG A 214 5.67 25.47 4.60
CA ARG A 214 5.03 24.67 3.55
C ARG A 214 5.40 25.21 2.18
N ILE A 215 5.99 24.37 1.33
CA ILE A 215 6.43 24.74 -0.03
C ILE A 215 5.24 24.99 -0.98
N HIS A 216 4.12 24.30 -0.79
CA HIS A 216 2.89 24.52 -1.56
C HIS A 216 2.05 25.63 -0.93
N ILE A 217 2.36 26.87 -1.27
CA ILE A 217 1.50 28.03 -1.03
C ILE A 217 0.54 28.12 -2.24
N VAL A 218 -0.75 28.35 -1.95
CA VAL A 218 -1.90 28.14 -2.86
C VAL A 218 -1.95 29.12 -4.05
N GLU A 219 -0.92 29.94 -4.26
CA GLU A 219 -0.86 30.90 -5.36
C GLU A 219 -0.31 30.25 -6.63
N TYR A 220 -1.21 29.60 -7.37
CA TYR A 220 -0.96 29.20 -8.76
C TYR A 220 -0.91 30.41 -9.71
N ASN A 221 -1.58 31.51 -9.34
CA ASN A 221 -1.64 32.77 -10.09
C ASN A 221 -0.95 33.90 -9.33
N GLN A 222 0.32 33.75 -8.98
CA GLN A 222 1.15 34.92 -8.72
C GLN A 222 2.41 34.88 -9.55
N GLU A 223 2.59 35.99 -10.25
CA GLU A 223 3.70 36.41 -11.09
C GLU A 223 5.01 36.53 -10.28
N LEU A 224 5.36 35.54 -9.47
CA LEU A 224 6.50 35.58 -8.53
C LEU A 224 7.73 34.79 -9.02
N ILE A 225 7.90 34.63 -10.34
CA ILE A 225 9.15 34.05 -10.90
C ILE A 225 9.88 35.01 -11.85
N ASN A 226 9.30 36.14 -12.27
CA ASN A 226 10.02 37.14 -13.06
C ASN A 226 10.72 38.24 -12.23
N CYS A 227 10.74 38.13 -10.89
CA CYS A 227 11.43 39.10 -10.04
C CYS A 227 12.90 38.77 -9.76
N ASP A 228 13.35 37.51 -9.93
CA ASP A 228 14.75 37.13 -9.72
C ASP A 228 15.67 37.52 -10.87
N THR A 229 15.16 37.60 -12.10
CA THR A 229 15.92 38.16 -13.23
C THR A 229 16.09 39.68 -13.12
N LYS A 230 15.28 40.38 -12.32
CA LYS A 230 15.40 41.83 -12.11
C LYS A 230 16.36 42.20 -10.98
N TRP A 231 16.46 41.38 -9.93
CA TRP A 231 17.35 41.65 -8.79
C TRP A 231 18.82 41.29 -9.04
N LEU A 232 19.11 40.23 -9.82
CA LEU A 232 20.49 39.83 -10.15
C LEU A 232 21.16 40.75 -11.20
N LEU A 233 20.38 41.37 -12.08
CA LEU A 233 20.88 42.34 -13.06
C LEU A 233 21.27 43.68 -12.40
N ASN A 234 20.53 44.12 -11.39
CA ASN A 234 20.84 45.37 -10.70
C ASN A 234 22.00 45.24 -9.69
N SER A 235 22.11 44.11 -8.97
CA SER A 235 23.24 43.90 -8.05
C SER A 235 24.56 43.63 -8.78
N SER A 236 24.52 42.90 -9.90
CA SER A 236 25.75 42.66 -10.70
C SER A 236 26.22 43.91 -11.45
N SER A 237 25.32 44.79 -11.90
CA SER A 237 25.69 46.04 -12.58
C SER A 237 26.44 47.02 -11.66
N GLU A 238 26.02 47.15 -10.40
CA GLU A 238 26.70 48.03 -9.42
C GLU A 238 28.07 47.46 -8.99
N ASP A 239 28.19 46.14 -8.86
CA ASP A 239 29.46 45.49 -8.52
C ASP A 239 30.48 45.53 -9.68
N PHE A 240 30.02 45.46 -10.94
CA PHE A 240 30.90 45.59 -12.12
C PHE A 240 31.43 47.01 -12.33
N GLN A 241 30.64 48.05 -12.03
CA GLN A 241 31.10 49.45 -12.09
C GLN A 241 32.16 49.74 -11.01
N LYS A 242 31.96 49.22 -9.80
CA LYS A 242 32.93 49.32 -8.69
C LYS A 242 34.27 48.62 -8.97
N ILE A 243 34.25 47.53 -9.73
CA ILE A 243 35.47 46.81 -10.13
C ILE A 243 36.21 47.56 -11.24
N LYS A 244 35.50 48.19 -12.17
CA LYS A 244 36.10 48.95 -13.29
C LYS A 244 36.76 50.26 -12.83
N GLU A 245 36.18 50.99 -11.88
CA GLU A 245 36.79 52.18 -11.29
C GLU A 245 38.04 51.89 -10.44
N ARG A 246 38.22 50.64 -10.00
CA ARG A 246 39.37 50.19 -9.20
C ARG A 246 40.56 49.73 -10.05
N SER A 247 40.38 49.57 -11.35
CA SER A 247 41.44 49.19 -12.30
C SER A 247 42.02 50.37 -13.10
N GLU A 248 41.46 51.58 -12.96
CA GLU A 248 41.90 52.80 -13.67
C GLU A 248 42.63 53.82 -12.76
N LYS A 249 43.01 53.41 -11.54
CA LYS A 249 43.95 54.13 -10.65
C LYS A 249 45.16 53.26 -10.36
#